data_AF-A0A218V686-F1
#
_entry.id   AF-A0A218V686-F1
#
_cell.length_a   1.000
_cell.length_b   1.000
_cell.length_c   1.000
_cell.angle_alpha   90.00
_cell.angle_beta   90.00
_cell.angle_gamma   90.00
#
_symmetry.space_group_name_H-M   'P 1'
#
loop_
_entity.id
_entity.type
_entity.pdbx_description
1 polymer ?
#
loop_
_entity_poly.entity_id
_entity_poly.type
_entity_poly.pdbx_seq_one_letter_code
_entity_poly.pdbx_strand_id
1 'polypeptide(L)' 'MEIMEINEKLAEPKNKDNLEEVENVIKVKQEELTREVTAAFERDDLQEAKKLLAKMKYFANLEDKLKAKKIPS' A
#
# COMPACT_ATOMS: atom_id res chain seq x y z
N MET A 1 2.76 8.03 5.74
CA MET A 1 2.17 8.62 4.53
C MET A 1 0.79 8.06 4.29
N GLU A 2 -0.13 8.93 3.85
CA GLU A 2 -1.46 8.53 3.38
C GLU A 2 -1.44 8.08 1.91
N ILE A 3 -2.54 7.50 1.42
CA ILE A 3 -2.65 7.01 0.03
C ILE A 3 -2.41 8.13 -0.99
N MET A 4 -2.86 9.36 -0.70
CA MET A 4 -2.69 10.52 -1.58
C MET A 4 -1.21 10.88 -1.74
N GLU A 5 -0.49 11.00 -0.62
CA GLU A 5 0.95 11.30 -0.61
C GLU A 5 1.77 10.24 -1.37
N ILE A 6 1.42 8.95 -1.22
CA ILE A 6 2.11 7.87 -1.96
C ILE A 6 1.84 8.01 -3.47
N ASN A 7 0.60 8.31 -3.87
CA ASN A 7 0.29 8.54 -5.28
C ASN A 7 1.03 9.75 -5.85
N GLU A 8 1.17 10.84 -5.09
CA GLU A 8 1.92 12.03 -5.50
C GLU A 8 3.39 11.72 -5.73
N LYS A 9 4.05 11.05 -4.77
CA LYS A 9 5.44 10.58 -4.94
C LYS A 9 5.60 9.62 -6.13
N LEU A 10 4.58 8.78 -6.39
CA LEU A 10 4.57 7.90 -7.57
C LEU A 10 4.34 8.66 -8.89
N ALA A 11 3.77 9.86 -8.87
CA ALA A 11 3.57 10.70 -10.06
C ALA A 11 4.81 11.54 -10.44
N GLU A 12 5.70 11.82 -9.48
CA GLU A 12 6.95 12.56 -9.74
C GLU A 12 7.87 11.86 -10.76
N PRO A 13 8.85 12.56 -11.37
CA PRO A 13 9.88 11.91 -12.18
C PRO A 13 10.63 10.80 -11.41
N LYS A 14 11.19 9.83 -12.14
CA LYS A 14 11.86 8.67 -11.53
C LYS A 14 13.05 9.12 -10.67
N ASN A 15 12.92 8.99 -9.36
CA ASN A 15 13.97 9.20 -8.37
C ASN A 15 14.12 7.92 -7.54
N LYS A 16 15.32 7.34 -7.51
CA LYS A 16 15.60 6.07 -6.85
C LYS A 16 15.27 6.12 -5.36
N ASP A 17 15.66 7.18 -4.66
CA ASP A 17 15.46 7.33 -3.22
C ASP A 17 13.96 7.43 -2.89
N ASN A 18 13.20 8.19 -3.68
CA ASN A 18 11.74 8.30 -3.52
C ASN A 18 11.05 6.95 -3.78
N LEU A 19 11.53 6.16 -4.75
CA LEU A 19 10.95 4.85 -5.05
C LEU A 19 11.24 3.81 -3.94
N GLU A 20 12.43 3.84 -3.35
CA GLU A 20 12.78 2.98 -2.20
C GLU A 20 11.99 3.38 -0.94
N GLU A 21 11.82 4.67 -0.69
CA GLU A 21 10.99 5.15 0.41
C GLU A 21 9.53 4.71 0.26
N VAL A 22 8.96 4.90 -0.94
CA VAL A 22 7.59 4.47 -1.25
C VAL A 22 7.44 2.95 -1.11
N GLU A 23 8.42 2.18 -1.57
CA GLU A 23 8.43 0.71 -1.40
C GLU A 23 8.35 0.31 0.07
N ASN A 24 9.22 0.89 0.89
CA ASN A 24 9.27 0.60 2.33
C ASN A 24 7.94 0.96 3.02
N VAL A 25 7.36 2.10 2.67
CA VAL A 25 6.07 2.51 3.25
C VAL A 25 4.93 1.60 2.81
N ILE A 26 4.85 1.22 1.53
CA ILE A 26 3.83 0.27 1.06
C ILE A 26 3.96 -1.06 1.81
N LYS A 27 5.19 -1.57 1.98
CA LYS A 27 5.43 -2.83 2.68
C LYS A 27 4.99 -2.77 4.14
N VAL A 28 5.40 -1.74 4.89
CA VAL A 28 4.99 -1.56 6.29
C VAL A 28 3.46 -1.46 6.41
N LYS A 29 2.81 -0.72 5.51
CA LYS A 29 1.35 -0.58 5.53
C LYS A 29 0.61 -1.88 5.19
N GLN A 30 1.13 -2.69 4.28
CA GLN A 30 0.57 -4.02 4.00
C GLN A 30 0.70 -4.96 5.20
N GLU A 31 1.83 -4.94 5.91
CA GLU A 31 2.04 -5.72 7.14
C GLU A 31 1.07 -5.29 8.25
N GLU A 32 0.90 -3.98 8.46
CA GLU A 32 -0.07 -3.42 9.42
C GLU A 32 -1.50 -3.86 9.08
N LEU A 33 -1.94 -3.66 7.82
CA LEU A 33 -3.28 -4.04 7.38
C LEU A 33 -3.53 -5.55 7.50
N THR A 34 -2.50 -6.37 7.28
CA THR A 34 -2.60 -7.83 7.45
C THR A 34 -2.86 -8.20 8.91
N ARG A 35 -2.19 -7.55 9.87
CA ARG A 35 -2.46 -7.76 11.30
C ARG A 35 -3.85 -7.27 11.69
N GLU A 36 -4.24 -6.10 11.22
CA GLU A 36 -5.56 -5.52 11.51
C GLU A 36 -6.71 -6.38 10.96
N VAL A 37 -6.59 -6.84 9.71
CA VAL A 37 -7.66 -7.65 9.08
C VAL A 37 -7.76 -9.03 9.74
N THR A 38 -6.62 -9.61 10.15
CA THR A 38 -6.59 -10.86 10.93
C THR A 38 -7.33 -10.68 12.25
N ALA A 39 -7.03 -9.61 12.99
CA ALA A 39 -7.71 -9.32 14.25
C ALA A 39 -9.21 -9.02 14.06
N ALA A 40 -9.62 -8.46 12.92
CA ALA A 40 -11.04 -8.26 12.60
C ALA A 40 -11.76 -9.60 12.36
N PHE A 41 -11.13 -10.52 11.63
CA PHE A 41 -11.67 -11.88 11.44
C PHE A 41 -11.74 -12.67 12.76
N GLU A 42 -10.72 -12.59 13.61
CA GLU A 42 -10.71 -13.27 14.93
C GLU A 42 -11.85 -12.81 15.86
N ARG A 43 -12.39 -11.61 15.65
CA ARG A 43 -13.51 -11.04 16.40
C ARG A 43 -14.86 -11.16 15.69
N ASP A 44 -14.91 -11.87 14.56
CA ASP A 44 -16.08 -11.93 13.66
C ASP A 44 -16.59 -10.54 13.19
N ASP A 45 -15.75 -9.50 13.23
CA ASP A 45 -16.09 -8.15 12.75
C ASP A 45 -15.91 -8.06 11.23
N LEU A 46 -16.85 -8.65 10.50
CA LEU A 46 -16.82 -8.71 9.04
C LEU A 46 -16.96 -7.34 8.36
N GLN A 47 -17.58 -6.36 9.04
CA GLN A 47 -17.69 -5.01 8.49
C GLN A 47 -16.35 -4.29 8.53
N GLU A 48 -15.61 -4.43 9.62
CA GLU A 48 -14.27 -3.87 9.70
C GLU A 48 -13.29 -4.62 8.77
N ALA A 49 -13.37 -5.95 8.73
CA ALA A 49 -12.57 -6.75 7.79
C ALA A 49 -12.80 -6.30 6.33
N LYS A 50 -14.05 -6.05 5.92
CA LYS A 50 -14.38 -5.53 4.59
C LYS A 50 -13.73 -4.18 4.29
N LYS A 51 -13.73 -3.25 5.24
CA LYS A 51 -13.07 -1.93 5.07
C LYS A 51 -11.56 -2.08 4.94
N LEU A 52 -10.96 -2.94 5.76
CA LEU A 52 -9.52 -3.20 5.73
C LEU A 52 -9.09 -3.85 4.41
N LEU A 53 -9.83 -4.85 3.92
CA LEU A 53 -9.60 -5.46 2.60
C LEU A 53 -9.69 -4.44 1.46
N ALA A 54 -10.64 -3.51 1.52
CA ALA A 54 -10.74 -2.43 0.54
C ALA A 54 -9.47 -1.55 0.56
N LYS A 55 -8.94 -1.21 1.74
CA LYS A 55 -7.66 -0.49 1.87
C LYS A 55 -6.48 -1.31 1.33
N MET A 56 -6.40 -2.60 1.64
CA MET A 56 -5.35 -3.50 1.12
C MET A 56 -5.32 -3.52 -0.40
N LYS A 57 -6.49 -3.58 -1.05
CA LYS A 57 -6.59 -3.50 -2.52
C LYS A 57 -5.97 -2.23 -3.08
N TYR A 58 -6.13 -1.08 -2.42
CA TYR A 58 -5.47 0.16 -2.85
C TYR A 58 -3.96 0.06 -2.75
N PHE A 59 -3.41 -0.48 -1.66
CA PHE A 59 -1.97 -0.65 -1.52
C PHE A 59 -1.39 -1.63 -2.54
N ALA A 60 -2.11 -2.69 -2.89
CA ALA A 60 -1.71 -3.59 -3.99
C ALA A 60 -1.60 -2.83 -5.33
N ASN A 61 -2.58 -1.97 -5.65
CA ASN A 61 -2.52 -1.14 -6.86
C ASN A 61 -1.32 -0.17 -6.85
N LEU A 62 -0.95 0.38 -5.68
CA LEU A 62 0.22 1.26 -5.55
C LEU A 62 1.53 0.49 -5.76
N GLU A 63 1.59 -0.74 -5.27
CA GLU A 63 2.73 -1.63 -5.47
C GLU A 63 2.93 -1.96 -6.97
N ASP A 64 1.84 -2.23 -7.70
CA ASP A 64 1.89 -2.49 -9.14
C ASP A 64 2.38 -1.26 -9.91
N LYS A 65 1.89 -0.06 -9.56
CA LYS A 65 2.38 1.21 -10.14
C LYS A 65 3.86 1.42 -9.87
N LEU A 66 4.32 1.15 -8.65
CA LEU A 66 5.72 1.25 -8.26
C LEU A 66 6.58 0.29 -9.09
N LYS A 67 6.17 -0.98 -9.21
CA LYS A 67 6.87 -2.00 -10.02
C LYS A 67 6.97 -1.55 -11.47
N ALA A 68 5.88 -1.09 -12.08
CA ALA A 68 5.86 -0.59 -13.45
C ALA A 68 6.85 0.58 -13.64
N LYS A 69 6.93 1.51 -12.69
CA LYS A 69 7.85 2.66 -12.75
C LYS A 69 9.32 2.28 -12.58
N LYS A 70 9.61 1.18 -11.88
CA LYS A 70 10.98 0.65 -11.71
C LYS A 70 11.52 0.01 -12.99
N ILE A 71 10.67 -0.55 -13.85
CA ILE A 71 11.08 -1.11 -15.15
C ILE A 71 11.74 0.00 -15.99
N PRO A 72 12.95 -0.22 -16.54
CA PRO A 72 13.57 0.70 -17.49
C PRO A 72 12.75 0.73 -18.79
N SER A 73 12.41 1.92 -19.27
CA SER A 73 11.88 2.16 -20.62
C SER A 73 12.94 1.93 -21.68
#